data_AF-A0A7V0Y1S7-F1
#
_entry.id   AF-A0A7V0Y1S7-F1
#
_cell.length_a   1.000
_cell.length_b   1.000
_cell.length_c   1.000
_cell.angle_alpha   90.00
_cell.angle_beta   90.00
_cell.angle_gamma   90.00
#
_symmetry.space_group_name_H-M   'P 1'
#
loop_
_entity.id
_entity.type
_entity.pdbx_description
1 polymer ?
#
loop_
_entity_poly.entity_id
_entity_poly.type
_entity_poly.pdbx_seq_one_letter_code
_entity_poly.pdbx_strand_id
1 'polypeptide(L)'
;MRIRAFALLIVFAINALSAPCTGLAQRPDPWTAVMLLPPDVSIEVDLHTGERTRGQLNSAGGQELTLESDRKITTVPRSSVKRVRRRIGHNAPRGALFGLGIGAGSGALVGARMNASDDPVVLPLAILAGGLGAAFGSLFGVFIPKWETVYEAPAP
;
A
#
# COMPACT_ATOMS: atom_id res chain seq x y z
N MET A 1 -64.63 3.53 -18.67
CA MET A 1 -63.63 2.48 -18.34
C MET A 1 -62.47 2.36 -19.34
N ARG A 2 -62.66 2.65 -20.64
CA ARG A 2 -61.64 2.42 -21.70
C ARG A 2 -60.38 3.30 -21.62
N ILE A 3 -60.49 4.51 -21.05
CA ILE A 3 -59.37 5.47 -20.91
C ILE A 3 -58.36 5.03 -19.83
N ARG A 4 -58.82 4.31 -18.79
CA ARG A 4 -57.94 3.80 -17.71
C ARG A 4 -57.06 2.64 -18.17
N ALA A 5 -57.56 1.82 -19.11
CA ALA A 5 -56.80 0.73 -19.71
C ALA A 5 -55.67 1.25 -20.62
N PHE A 6 -55.91 2.35 -21.34
CA PHE A 6 -54.90 2.99 -22.19
C PHE A 6 -53.78 3.66 -21.37
N ALA A 7 -54.15 4.33 -20.27
CA ALA A 7 -53.17 4.96 -19.37
C ALA A 7 -52.24 3.92 -18.70
N LEU A 8 -52.77 2.75 -18.32
CA LEU A 8 -51.98 1.67 -17.74
C LEU A 8 -51.00 1.03 -18.75
N LEU A 9 -51.38 0.91 -20.02
CA LEU A 9 -50.50 0.38 -21.07
C LEU A 9 -49.32 1.32 -21.38
N ILE A 10 -49.55 2.64 -21.33
CA ILE A 10 -48.50 3.64 -21.57
C ILE A 10 -47.48 3.66 -20.42
N VAL A 11 -47.94 3.58 -19.16
CA VAL A 11 -47.04 3.53 -17.98
C VAL A 11 -46.21 2.24 -17.96
N PHE A 12 -46.78 1.12 -18.41
CA PHE A 12 -46.06 -0.15 -18.53
C PHE A 12 -44.99 -0.12 -19.65
N ALA A 13 -45.29 0.51 -20.79
CA ALA A 13 -44.35 0.67 -21.90
C ALA A 13 -43.16 1.59 -21.54
N ILE A 14 -43.38 2.61 -20.70
CA ILE A 14 -42.30 3.52 -20.24
C ILE A 14 -41.35 2.81 -19.26
N ASN A 15 -41.86 1.91 -18.39
CA ASN A 15 -41.03 1.16 -17.45
C ASN A 15 -40.20 0.03 -18.11
N ALA A 16 -40.66 -0.50 -19.25
CA ALA A 16 -39.92 -1.53 -19.99
C ALA A 16 -38.69 -0.98 -20.74
N LEU A 17 -38.61 0.34 -20.95
CA LEU A 17 -37.50 0.99 -21.66
C LEU A 17 -36.35 1.44 -20.75
N SER A 18 -36.53 1.39 -19.43
CA SER A 18 -35.50 1.70 -18.44
C SER A 18 -34.72 0.45 -18.01
N ALA A 19 -34.59 -0.57 -18.87
CA ALA A 19 -33.60 -1.61 -18.66
C ALA A 19 -32.22 -0.91 -18.67
N PRO A 20 -31.50 -0.84 -17.53
CA PRO A 20 -30.14 -0.35 -17.59
C PRO A 20 -29.42 -1.30 -18.51
N CYS A 21 -28.96 -0.80 -19.66
CA CYS A 21 -27.89 -1.44 -20.40
C CYS A 21 -26.66 -1.40 -19.48
N THR A 22 -26.62 -2.30 -18.50
CA THR A 22 -25.37 -2.76 -17.92
C THR A 22 -24.71 -3.58 -19.02
N GLY A 23 -24.23 -2.87 -20.05
CA GLY A 23 -23.16 -3.38 -20.89
C GLY A 23 -22.09 -3.87 -19.92
N LEU A 24 -21.62 -5.09 -20.13
CA LEU A 24 -20.49 -5.65 -19.42
C LEU A 24 -19.35 -4.63 -19.53
N ALA A 25 -19.20 -3.76 -18.53
CA ALA A 25 -18.01 -2.98 -18.35
C ALA A 25 -16.96 -4.03 -18.02
N GLN A 26 -16.31 -4.55 -19.06
CA GLN A 26 -15.14 -5.38 -18.93
C GLN A 26 -14.13 -4.50 -18.20
N ARG A 27 -14.06 -4.67 -16.89
CA ARG A 27 -13.06 -4.03 -16.06
C ARG A 27 -11.73 -4.35 -16.73
N PRO A 28 -10.97 -3.33 -17.19
CA PRO A 28 -9.67 -3.58 -17.77
C PRO A 28 -8.88 -4.50 -16.85
N ASP A 29 -8.20 -5.49 -17.42
CA ASP A 29 -7.40 -6.43 -16.64
C ASP A 29 -6.52 -5.61 -15.68
N PRO A 30 -6.64 -5.78 -14.35
CA PRO A 30 -5.83 -5.03 -13.39
C PRO A 30 -4.33 -5.18 -13.65
N TRP A 31 -3.93 -6.27 -14.32
CA TRP A 31 -2.56 -6.52 -14.74
C TRP A 31 -2.05 -5.53 -15.79
N THR A 32 -2.92 -4.90 -16.58
CA THR A 32 -2.52 -3.86 -17.53
C THR A 32 -1.79 -2.72 -16.81
N ALA A 33 -2.15 -2.41 -15.56
CA ALA A 33 -1.42 -1.43 -14.75
C ALA A 33 0.03 -1.84 -14.48
N VAL A 34 0.30 -3.15 -14.35
CA VAL A 34 1.66 -3.71 -14.20
C VAL A 34 2.47 -3.53 -15.49
N MET A 35 1.83 -3.80 -16.64
CA MET A 35 2.46 -3.67 -17.96
C MET A 35 2.77 -2.21 -18.34
N LEU A 36 2.02 -1.26 -17.79
CA LEU A 36 2.22 0.17 -18.00
C LEU A 36 3.29 0.78 -17.07
N LEU A 37 3.89 -0.01 -16.16
CA LEU A 37 5.00 0.51 -15.36
C LEU A 37 6.20 0.82 -16.24
N PRO A 38 6.89 1.95 -15.98
CA PRO A 38 8.16 2.21 -16.62
C PRO A 38 9.19 1.14 -16.24
N PRO A 39 10.06 0.72 -17.18
CA PRO A 39 11.24 -0.06 -16.83
C PRO A 39 12.15 0.75 -15.88
N ASP A 40 13.03 0.05 -15.17
CA ASP A 40 13.98 0.57 -14.17
C ASP A 40 13.33 1.18 -12.90
N VAL A 41 12.03 0.92 -12.68
CA VAL A 41 11.36 1.31 -11.43
C VAL A 41 11.56 0.23 -10.37
N SER A 42 11.95 0.63 -9.15
CA SER A 42 11.99 -0.27 -8.00
C SER A 42 10.58 -0.77 -7.65
N ILE A 43 10.40 -2.09 -7.71
CA ILE A 43 9.15 -2.78 -7.37
C ILE A 43 9.38 -3.84 -6.28
N GLU A 44 8.30 -4.14 -5.57
CA GLU A 44 8.21 -5.19 -4.56
C GLU A 44 7.06 -6.11 -4.95
N VAL A 45 7.36 -7.39 -5.16
CA VAL A 45 6.42 -8.41 -5.60
C VAL A 45 6.20 -9.36 -4.43
N ASP A 46 4.97 -9.44 -3.96
CA ASP A 46 4.52 -10.47 -3.02
C ASP A 46 4.02 -11.66 -3.83
N LEU A 47 4.57 -12.84 -3.57
CA LEU A 47 4.18 -14.10 -4.18
C LEU A 47 3.03 -14.74 -3.39
N HIS A 48 2.26 -15.62 -4.05
CA HIS A 48 1.24 -16.43 -3.38
C HIS A 48 1.84 -17.36 -2.31
N THR A 49 3.11 -17.74 -2.44
CA THR A 49 3.88 -18.51 -1.46
C THR A 49 4.17 -17.73 -0.17
N GLY A 50 3.94 -16.42 -0.16
CA GLY A 50 4.29 -15.53 0.95
C GLY A 50 5.70 -14.95 0.86
N GLU A 51 6.52 -15.44 -0.09
CA GLU A 51 7.83 -14.85 -0.38
C GLU A 51 7.67 -13.45 -0.99
N ARG A 52 8.62 -12.57 -0.68
CA ARG A 52 8.65 -11.20 -1.16
C ARG A 52 9.97 -10.93 -1.87
N THR A 53 9.87 -10.59 -3.14
CA THR A 53 11.03 -10.26 -3.98
C THR A 53 11.04 -8.77 -4.24
N ARG A 54 12.20 -8.12 -4.06
CA ARG A 54 12.41 -6.71 -4.37
C ARG A 54 13.46 -6.60 -5.47
N GLY A 55 13.24 -5.69 -6.42
CA GLY A 55 14.19 -5.45 -7.51
C GLY A 55 13.76 -4.28 -8.37
N GLN A 56 14.56 -3.98 -9.39
CA GLN A 56 14.20 -3.03 -10.44
C GLN A 56 13.40 -3.78 -11.51
N LEU A 57 12.30 -3.20 -11.97
CA LEU A 57 11.52 -3.79 -13.06
C LEU A 57 12.35 -3.73 -14.34
N ASN A 58 12.66 -4.87 -14.95
CA ASN A 58 13.31 -4.92 -16.25
C ASN A 58 12.26 -4.90 -17.37
N SER A 59 11.27 -5.79 -17.29
CA SER A 59 10.15 -5.86 -18.23
C SER A 59 8.90 -6.46 -17.58
N ALA A 60 7.72 -5.98 -17.98
CA ALA A 60 6.42 -6.51 -17.56
C ALA A 60 5.62 -6.95 -18.79
N GLY A 61 5.43 -8.26 -18.94
CA GLY A 61 4.63 -8.87 -19.99
C GLY A 61 3.25 -9.31 -19.49
N GLY A 62 2.45 -9.89 -20.39
CA GLY A 62 1.09 -10.36 -20.06
C GLY A 62 1.04 -11.60 -19.16
N GLN A 63 2.10 -12.42 -19.17
CA GLN A 63 2.17 -13.68 -18.42
C GLN A 63 3.30 -13.75 -17.39
N GLU A 64 4.26 -12.85 -17.48
CA GLU A 64 5.43 -12.84 -16.60
C GLU A 64 5.97 -11.43 -16.48
N LEU A 65 6.70 -11.19 -15.40
CA LEU A 65 7.50 -9.98 -15.22
C LEU A 65 8.92 -10.38 -14.86
N THR A 66 9.89 -9.59 -15.29
CA THR A 66 11.30 -9.75 -14.96
C THR A 66 11.73 -8.62 -14.05
N LEU A 67 12.39 -8.99 -12.95
CA LEU A 67 13.04 -8.05 -12.05
C LEU A 67 14.54 -8.27 -12.10
N GLU A 68 15.29 -7.21 -11.96
CA GLU A 68 16.72 -7.27 -11.69
C GLU A 68 16.96 -6.94 -10.22
N SER A 69 17.64 -7.85 -9.51
CA SER A 69 18.12 -7.63 -8.14
C SER A 69 19.56 -8.09 -8.06
N ASP A 70 20.45 -7.26 -7.53
CA ASP A 70 21.88 -7.56 -7.38
C ASP A 70 22.54 -8.13 -8.66
N ARG A 71 22.25 -7.51 -9.82
CA ARG A 71 22.72 -7.94 -11.16
C ARG A 71 22.22 -9.31 -11.61
N LYS A 72 21.23 -9.88 -10.92
CA LYS A 72 20.54 -11.11 -11.32
C LYS A 72 19.15 -10.78 -11.84
N ILE A 73 18.88 -11.22 -13.06
CA ILE A 73 17.54 -11.17 -13.63
C ILE A 73 16.74 -12.36 -13.09
N THR A 74 15.58 -12.08 -12.52
CA THR A 74 14.64 -13.05 -11.97
C THR A 74 13.31 -12.91 -12.71
N THR A 75 12.89 -13.97 -13.37
CA THR A 75 11.59 -14.04 -14.04
C THR A 75 10.55 -14.57 -13.06
N VAL A 76 9.46 -13.83 -12.91
CA VAL A 76 8.35 -14.18 -12.02
C VAL A 76 7.08 -14.33 -12.87
N PRO A 77 6.45 -15.53 -12.89
CA PRO A 77 5.21 -15.74 -13.64
C PRO A 77 4.05 -15.00 -12.96
N ARG A 78 3.16 -14.40 -13.75
CA ARG A 78 1.97 -13.68 -13.26
C ARG A 78 1.12 -14.53 -12.33
N SER A 79 1.02 -15.84 -12.59
CA SER A 79 0.24 -16.79 -11.79
C SER A 79 0.76 -16.95 -10.36
N SER A 80 2.04 -16.66 -10.09
CA SER A 80 2.60 -16.69 -8.75
C SER A 80 2.51 -15.35 -8.03
N VAL A 81 2.15 -14.27 -8.74
CA VAL A 81 2.11 -12.91 -8.20
C VAL A 81 0.79 -12.65 -7.48
N LYS A 82 0.89 -12.49 -6.15
CA LYS A 82 -0.22 -12.05 -5.32
C LYS A 82 -0.40 -10.55 -5.35
N ARG A 83 0.69 -9.78 -5.30
CA ARG A 83 0.61 -8.31 -5.24
C ARG A 83 1.89 -7.67 -5.79
N VAL A 84 1.74 -6.59 -6.54
CA VAL A 84 2.85 -5.76 -7.03
C VAL A 84 2.75 -4.37 -6.43
N ARG A 85 3.84 -3.90 -5.84
CA ARG A 85 3.98 -2.56 -5.29
C ARG A 85 5.13 -1.82 -5.95
N ARG A 86 4.94 -0.53 -6.27
CA ARG A 86 5.99 0.35 -6.79
C ARG A 86 6.50 1.29 -5.71
N ARG A 87 7.78 1.65 -5.77
CA ARG A 87 8.34 2.68 -4.90
C ARG A 87 7.92 4.06 -5.42
N ILE A 88 7.30 4.88 -4.57
CA ILE A 88 6.85 6.25 -4.91
C ILE A 88 7.57 7.35 -4.13
N GLY A 89 8.57 6.99 -3.32
CA GLY A 89 9.37 7.95 -2.57
C GLY A 89 9.72 7.44 -1.18
N HIS A 90 9.68 8.35 -0.20
CA HIS A 90 10.10 8.09 1.18
C HIS A 90 8.99 8.39 2.19
N ASN A 91 9.06 7.75 3.36
CA ASN A 91 8.06 7.83 4.42
C ASN A 91 8.68 8.41 5.71
N ALA A 92 8.98 9.71 5.68
CA ALA A 92 9.40 10.49 6.85
C ALA A 92 8.54 10.23 8.13
N PRO A 93 7.18 10.20 8.07
CA PRO A 93 6.38 9.96 9.27
C PRO A 93 6.54 8.55 9.86
N ARG A 94 6.83 7.53 9.04
CA ARG A 94 7.15 6.19 9.57
C ARG A 94 8.48 6.19 10.30
N GLY A 95 9.48 6.92 9.79
CA GLY A 95 10.77 7.06 10.48
C GLY A 95 10.64 7.81 11.81
N ALA A 96 9.84 8.88 11.84
CA ALA A 96 9.52 9.60 13.06
C ALA A 96 8.89 8.68 14.12
N LEU A 97 7.96 7.80 13.71
CA LEU A 97 7.34 6.81 14.62
C LEU A 97 8.36 5.80 15.17
N PHE A 98 9.25 5.26 14.32
CA PHE A 98 10.31 4.36 14.79
C PHE A 98 11.29 5.08 15.74
N GLY A 99 11.70 6.31 15.42
CA GLY A 99 12.58 7.10 16.30
C GLY A 99 11.91 7.53 17.60
N LEU A 100 10.60 7.86 17.57
CA LEU A 100 9.80 8.11 18.77
C LEU A 100 9.73 6.83 19.63
N GLY A 101 9.47 5.67 19.04
CA GLY A 101 9.43 4.40 19.77
C GLY A 101 10.78 4.06 20.43
N ILE A 102 11.90 4.22 19.72
CA ILE A 102 13.25 4.01 20.27
C ILE A 102 13.59 5.05 21.35
N GLY A 103 13.30 6.33 21.11
CA GLY A 103 13.59 7.43 22.04
C GLY A 103 12.74 7.39 23.30
N ALA A 104 11.44 7.13 23.16
CA ALA A 104 10.52 6.97 24.29
C ALA A 104 10.81 5.67 25.05
N GLY A 105 11.10 4.56 24.36
CA GLY A 105 11.43 3.29 24.99
C GLY A 105 12.74 3.33 25.79
N SER A 106 13.79 3.94 25.23
CA SER A 106 15.06 4.14 25.93
C SER A 106 14.93 5.15 27.09
N GLY A 107 14.21 6.26 26.89
CA GLY A 107 13.89 7.22 27.96
C GLY A 107 13.07 6.61 29.10
N ALA A 108 12.11 5.74 28.81
CA ALA A 108 11.31 5.03 29.81
C ALA A 108 12.13 3.99 30.60
N LEU A 109 13.06 3.28 29.95
CA LEU A 109 13.96 2.34 30.64
C LEU A 109 14.92 3.06 31.60
N VAL A 110 15.51 4.17 31.17
CA VAL A 110 16.35 5.01 32.03
C VAL A 110 15.52 5.60 33.16
N GLY A 111 14.32 6.10 32.86
CA GLY A 111 13.40 6.63 33.86
C GLY A 111 12.95 5.58 34.87
N ALA A 112 12.66 4.35 34.46
CA ALA A 112 12.30 3.25 35.36
C ALA A 112 13.45 2.80 36.27
N ARG A 113 14.71 2.92 35.80
CA ARG A 113 15.91 2.69 36.62
C ARG A 113 16.13 3.82 37.63
N MET A 114 15.77 5.05 37.27
CA MET A 114 15.85 6.23 38.13
C MET A 114 14.67 6.35 39.12
N ASN A 115 13.50 5.78 38.80
CA ASN A 115 12.32 5.71 39.68
C ASN A 115 12.51 4.83 40.94
N ALA A 116 13.74 4.34 41.18
CA ALA A 116 14.19 3.98 42.53
C ALA A 116 14.37 5.22 43.44
N SER A 117 14.18 6.42 42.89
CA SER A 117 14.25 7.71 43.58
C SER A 117 13.12 8.59 43.01
N ASP A 118 12.21 9.09 43.86
CA ASP A 118 11.05 9.94 43.52
C ASP A 118 11.48 11.33 42.99
N ASP A 119 12.21 11.37 41.88
CA ASP A 119 12.83 12.59 41.36
C ASP A 119 11.92 13.22 40.28
N PRO A 120 11.35 14.42 40.50
CA PRO A 120 10.40 15.06 39.58
C PRO A 120 10.98 15.41 38.21
N VAL A 121 12.29 15.20 38.01
CA VAL A 121 13.04 15.46 36.77
C VAL A 121 12.90 14.31 35.75
N VAL A 122 12.51 13.11 36.18
CA VAL A 122 12.48 11.91 35.31
C VAL A 122 11.46 12.04 34.18
N LEU A 123 10.25 12.53 34.48
CA LEU A 123 9.18 12.72 33.50
C LEU A 123 9.53 13.74 32.40
N PRO A 124 9.99 14.98 32.71
CA PRO A 124 10.40 15.92 31.67
C PRO A 124 11.61 15.44 30.85
N LEU A 125 12.55 14.71 31.45
CA LEU A 125 13.68 14.13 30.73
C LEU A 125 13.24 13.04 29.74
N ALA A 126 12.27 12.19 30.11
CA ALA A 126 11.70 11.19 29.22
C ALA A 126 10.93 11.84 28.04
N ILE A 127 10.19 12.92 28.29
CA ILE A 127 9.50 13.69 27.24
C ILE A 127 10.51 14.31 26.28
N LEU A 128 11.60 14.89 26.80
CA LEU A 128 12.64 15.51 25.98
C LEU A 128 13.40 14.46 25.15
N ALA A 129 13.74 13.31 25.76
CA ALA A 129 14.38 12.19 25.07
C ALA A 129 13.47 11.59 23.98
N GLY A 130 12.18 11.42 24.25
CA GLY A 130 11.19 10.99 23.27
C GLY A 130 11.03 11.99 22.12
N GLY A 131 10.96 13.29 22.42
CA GLY A 131 10.87 14.36 21.44
C GLY A 131 12.10 14.45 20.53
N LEU A 132 13.31 14.37 21.10
CA LEU A 132 14.56 14.31 20.34
C LEU A 132 14.65 13.04 19.50
N GLY A 133 14.28 11.88 20.06
CA GLY A 133 14.22 10.62 19.31
C GLY A 133 13.28 10.68 18.11
N ALA A 134 12.12 11.31 18.26
CA ALA A 134 11.17 11.54 17.16
C ALA A 134 11.74 12.49 16.10
N ALA A 135 12.37 13.59 16.52
CA ALA A 135 13.02 14.54 15.62
C ALA A 135 14.13 13.86 14.80
N PHE A 136 15.04 13.14 15.44
CA PHE A 136 16.08 12.36 14.74
C PHE A 136 15.47 11.26 13.87
N GLY A 137 14.48 10.52 14.36
CA GLY A 137 13.76 9.51 13.58
C GLY A 137 13.13 10.07 12.31
N SER A 138 12.62 11.31 12.36
CA SER A 138 12.03 11.97 11.20
C SER A 138 13.09 12.26 10.12
N LEU A 139 14.32 12.61 10.51
CA LEU A 139 15.45 12.80 9.59
C LEU A 139 15.83 11.49 8.90
N PHE A 140 15.86 10.38 9.65
CA PHE A 140 16.14 9.05 9.08
C PHE A 140 14.94 8.41 8.36
N GLY A 141 13.73 8.95 8.52
CA GLY A 141 12.54 8.49 7.81
C GLY A 141 12.60 8.70 6.30
N VAL A 142 13.53 9.56 5.83
CA VAL A 142 13.87 9.68 4.41
C VAL A 142 14.47 8.39 3.86
N PHE A 143 15.03 7.49 4.68
CA PHE A 143 15.55 6.21 4.19
C PHE A 143 14.48 5.11 4.13
N ILE A 144 13.27 5.34 4.64
CA ILE A 144 12.20 4.36 4.62
C ILE A 144 11.40 4.50 3.32
N PRO A 145 11.43 3.51 2.40
CA PRO A 145 10.72 3.61 1.14
C PRO A 145 9.19 3.60 1.33
N LYS A 146 8.51 4.44 0.55
CA LYS A 146 7.05 4.43 0.40
C LYS A 146 6.69 3.57 -0.80
N TRP A 147 5.79 2.62 -0.57
CA TRP A 147 5.31 1.67 -1.57
C TRP A 147 3.82 1.91 -1.86
N GLU A 148 3.45 1.84 -3.12
CA GLU A 148 2.07 1.96 -3.61
C GLU A 148 1.68 0.67 -4.33
N THR A 149 0.52 0.11 -4.01
CA THR A 149 0.00 -1.10 -4.68
C THR A 149 -0.47 -0.77 -6.08
N VAL A 150 0.13 -1.40 -7.08
CA VAL A 150 -0.25 -1.26 -8.49
C VAL A 150 -1.19 -2.38 -8.91
N TYR A 151 -0.95 -3.59 -8.39
CA TYR A 151 -1.76 -4.76 -8.67
C TYR A 151 -1.91 -5.61 -7.42
N GLU A 152 -3.11 -6.15 -7.23
CA GLU A 152 -3.40 -7.17 -6.22
C GLU A 152 -4.28 -8.22 -6.91
N ALA A 153 -3.86 -9.48 -6.81
CA ALA A 153 -4.60 -10.60 -7.35
C ALA A 153 -5.94 -10.71 -6.60
N PRO A 154 -7.04 -11.09 -7.28
CA PRO A 154 -8.29 -11.42 -6.61
C PRO A 154 -8.02 -12.47 -5.53
N ALA A 155 -8.66 -12.31 -4.37
CA ALA A 155 -8.61 -13.35 -3.35
C ALA A 155 -9.17 -14.66 -3.94
N PRO A 156 -8.54 -15.82 -3.66
CA PRO A 156 -9.04 -17.11 -4.12
C PRO A 156 -10.40 -17.45 -3.52
#